data_AF-A0A420DZR8-F1
#
_entry.id   AF-A0A420DZR8-F1
#
_cell.length_a   1.000
_cell.length_b   1.000
_cell.length_c   1.000
_cell.angle_alpha   90.00
_cell.angle_beta   90.00
_cell.angle_gamma   90.00
#
_symmetry.space_group_name_H-M   'P 1'
#
loop_
_entity.id
_entity.type
_entity.pdbx_description
1 polymer ?
#
loop_
_entity_poly.entity_id
_entity_poly.type
_entity_poly.pdbx_seq_one_letter_code
_entity_poly.pdbx_strand_id
1 'polypeptide(L)'
;MKKLLYFFILLTFSCFSQENTINNFQQKQDALRNELLNSKNDKLLLNTVFEEHYIRGLITNEKKYLIFKLPFNLHGFDCSAPDCYTTILEFKIPNSSPLKIPEKIKVNITESGCVKTQKWSGEFKLIKSNKQLVNYYSSKLKSNLYFTRKGRLIYFPHEKTFSISLQKLDKILQNLNPDKLEPVPYLSTIMTTMEYELFINKE
;
A
#
# COMPACT_ATOMS: atom_id res chain seq x y z
N MET A 1 -19.99 40.87 -31.76
CA MET A 1 -18.65 40.46 -31.27
C MET A 1 -18.43 40.63 -29.76
N LYS A 2 -19.45 40.78 -28.89
CA LYS A 2 -19.25 40.83 -27.41
C LYS A 2 -19.58 39.51 -26.67
N LYS A 3 -20.31 38.59 -27.29
CA LYS A 3 -20.68 37.29 -26.70
C LYS A 3 -19.60 36.20 -26.80
N LEU A 4 -18.66 36.32 -27.75
CA LEU A 4 -17.57 35.34 -27.92
C LEU A 4 -16.43 35.52 -26.90
N LEU A 5 -16.22 36.75 -26.41
CA LEU A 5 -15.14 37.05 -25.46
C LEU A 5 -15.45 36.56 -24.03
N TYR A 6 -16.73 36.54 -23.64
CA TYR A 6 -17.18 36.03 -22.34
C TYR A 6 -17.01 34.51 -22.19
N PHE A 7 -17.13 33.76 -23.29
CA PHE A 7 -17.01 32.31 -23.26
C PHE A 7 -15.56 31.83 -23.08
N PHE A 8 -14.58 32.58 -23.61
CA PHE A 8 -13.15 32.27 -23.44
C PHE A 8 -12.64 32.59 -22.03
N ILE A 9 -13.16 33.63 -21.37
CA ILE A 9 -12.76 34.00 -20.00
C ILE A 9 -13.30 33.00 -18.97
N LEU A 10 -14.52 32.48 -19.16
CA LEU A 10 -15.11 31.49 -18.24
C LEU A 10 -14.39 30.13 -18.26
N LEU A 11 -13.88 29.71 -19.42
CA LEU A 11 -13.12 28.45 -19.58
C LEU A 11 -11.71 28.51 -18.94
N THR A 12 -11.06 29.67 -18.94
CA THR A 12 -9.74 29.82 -18.29
C THR A 12 -9.85 29.89 -16.77
N PHE A 13 -10.89 30.53 -16.22
CA PHE A 13 -11.08 30.63 -14.77
C PHE A 13 -11.41 29.29 -14.11
N SER A 14 -12.19 28.42 -14.76
CA SER A 14 -12.50 27.10 -14.20
C SER A 14 -11.27 26.22 -14.11
N CYS A 15 -10.42 26.19 -15.15
CA CYS A 15 -9.19 25.38 -15.16
C CYS A 15 -8.16 25.88 -14.13
N PHE A 16 -7.97 27.21 -14.03
CA PHE A 16 -7.06 27.82 -13.05
C PHE A 16 -7.53 27.60 -11.60
N SER A 17 -8.84 27.62 -11.36
CA SER A 17 -9.40 27.36 -10.03
C SER A 17 -9.22 25.90 -9.59
N GLN A 18 -9.27 24.97 -10.55
CA GLN A 18 -9.14 23.54 -10.34
C GLN A 18 -7.66 23.14 -10.10
N GLU A 19 -6.72 23.73 -10.82
CA GLU A 19 -5.28 23.55 -10.56
C GLU A 19 -4.87 24.10 -9.18
N ASN A 20 -5.36 25.27 -8.78
CA ASN A 20 -5.07 25.83 -7.47
C ASN A 20 -5.65 25.00 -6.32
N THR A 21 -6.83 24.39 -6.49
CA THR A 21 -7.42 23.51 -5.47
C THR A 21 -6.70 22.17 -5.35
N ILE A 22 -6.29 21.56 -6.48
CA ILE A 22 -5.49 20.33 -6.49
C ILE A 22 -4.13 20.57 -5.82
N ASN A 23 -3.47 21.69 -6.13
CA ASN A 23 -2.19 22.06 -5.53
C ASN A 23 -2.32 22.27 -4.01
N ASN A 24 -3.38 22.95 -3.56
CA ASN A 24 -3.64 23.15 -2.14
C ASN A 24 -3.91 21.82 -1.39
N PHE A 25 -4.67 20.90 -2.01
CA PHE A 25 -4.88 19.56 -1.44
C PHE A 25 -3.56 18.79 -1.30
N GLN A 26 -2.74 18.74 -2.36
CA GLN A 26 -1.47 18.02 -2.32
C GLN A 26 -0.52 18.61 -1.27
N GLN A 27 -0.40 19.95 -1.21
CA GLN A 27 0.42 20.64 -0.21
C GLN A 27 -0.03 20.31 1.22
N LYS A 28 -1.35 20.26 1.45
CA LYS A 28 -1.91 19.84 2.75
C LYS A 28 -1.52 18.40 3.07
N GLN A 29 -1.70 17.46 2.13
CA GLN A 29 -1.35 16.05 2.35
C GLN A 29 0.15 15.85 2.58
N ASP A 30 1.01 16.60 1.88
CA ASP A 30 2.46 16.57 2.08
C ASP A 30 2.84 17.10 3.47
N ALA A 31 2.18 18.18 3.94
CA ALA A 31 2.39 18.71 5.29
C ALA A 31 2.00 17.68 6.37
N LEU A 32 0.83 17.04 6.22
CA LEU A 32 0.34 16.00 7.14
C LEU A 32 1.25 14.76 7.14
N ARG A 33 1.74 14.33 5.98
CA ARG A 33 2.72 13.25 5.88
C ARG A 33 4.00 13.58 6.62
N ASN A 34 4.50 14.82 6.50
CA ASN A 34 5.70 15.27 7.20
C ASN A 34 5.48 15.32 8.71
N GLU A 35 4.31 15.75 9.17
CA GLU A 35 3.94 15.71 10.59
C GLU A 35 3.96 14.26 11.12
N LEU A 36 3.38 13.32 10.37
CA LEU A 36 3.41 11.89 10.71
C LEU A 36 4.84 11.36 10.80
N LEU A 37 5.69 11.66 9.82
CA LEU A 37 7.11 11.29 9.85
C LEU A 37 7.82 11.81 11.10
N ASN A 38 7.57 13.07 11.46
CA ASN A 38 8.18 13.71 12.61
C ASN A 38 7.66 13.16 13.95
N SER A 39 6.40 12.72 14.00
CA SER A 39 5.82 12.09 15.20
C SER A 39 6.33 10.66 15.46
N LYS A 40 6.89 9.98 14.45
CA LYS A 40 7.39 8.62 14.60
C LYS A 40 8.81 8.62 15.17
N ASN A 41 8.99 7.92 16.30
CA ASN A 41 10.28 7.88 17.00
C ASN A 41 11.27 6.84 16.43
N ASP A 42 10.80 5.89 15.62
CA ASP A 42 11.64 4.81 15.14
C ASP A 42 12.38 5.14 13.83
N LYS A 43 13.58 5.71 13.99
CA LYS A 43 14.48 6.03 12.87
C LYS A 43 14.91 4.80 12.03
N LEU A 44 14.76 3.59 12.57
CA LEU A 44 15.09 2.35 11.85
C LEU A 44 14.16 2.16 10.65
N LEU A 45 12.85 2.36 10.84
CA LEU A 45 11.85 2.16 9.79
C LEU A 45 11.80 3.32 8.80
N LEU A 46 12.07 4.54 9.27
CA LEU A 46 12.01 5.78 8.48
C LEU A 46 13.03 5.86 7.32
N ASN A 47 13.98 4.94 7.23
CA ASN A 47 14.97 4.91 6.13
C ASN A 47 14.91 3.61 5.30
N THR A 48 13.80 2.89 5.39
CA THR A 48 13.65 1.56 4.77
C THR A 48 12.52 1.54 3.75
N VAL A 49 12.34 0.40 3.09
CA VAL A 49 11.20 0.15 2.19
C VAL A 49 9.85 0.23 2.93
N PHE A 50 9.85 0.18 4.26
CA PHE A 50 8.68 0.12 5.13
C PHE A 50 8.24 1.48 5.70
N GLU A 51 8.91 2.59 5.34
CA GLU A 51 8.63 3.94 5.87
C GLU A 51 7.14 4.31 5.77
N GLU A 52 6.56 4.21 4.58
CA GLU A 52 5.14 4.52 4.36
C GLU A 52 4.20 3.60 5.13
N HIS A 53 4.50 2.30 5.17
CA HIS A 53 3.71 1.32 5.89
C HIS A 53 3.73 1.58 7.41
N TYR A 54 4.87 2.08 7.92
CA TYR A 54 5.03 2.45 9.31
C TYR A 54 4.26 3.73 9.67
N ILE A 55 4.40 4.80 8.89
CA ILE A 55 3.68 6.05 9.19
C ILE A 55 2.16 5.89 9.08
N ARG A 56 1.69 5.01 8.19
CA ARG A 56 0.26 4.67 8.02
C ARG A 56 -0.24 3.60 9.01
N GLY A 57 0.60 3.14 9.94
CA GLY A 57 0.20 2.26 11.05
C GLY A 57 0.01 0.79 10.68
N LEU A 58 0.51 0.33 9.53
CA LEU A 58 0.50 -1.09 9.14
C LEU A 58 1.63 -1.90 9.81
N ILE A 59 2.64 -1.17 10.31
CA ILE A 59 3.77 -1.74 11.03
C ILE A 59 3.84 -1.06 12.39
N THR A 60 4.00 -1.84 13.44
CA THR A 60 4.27 -1.33 14.79
C THR A 60 5.61 -1.87 15.27
N ASN A 61 6.34 -1.05 16.03
CA ASN A 61 7.60 -1.46 16.64
C ASN A 61 7.35 -1.82 18.11
N GLU A 62 7.48 -3.10 18.43
CA GLU A 62 7.44 -3.64 19.78
C GLU A 62 8.85 -4.12 20.21
N LYS A 63 9.76 -3.22 20.59
CA LYS A 63 11.12 -3.45 21.15
C LYS A 63 11.95 -4.59 20.51
N LYS A 64 11.54 -5.85 20.67
CA LYS A 64 12.12 -7.06 20.09
C LYS A 64 11.65 -7.39 18.66
N TYR A 65 10.46 -6.95 18.28
CA TYR A 65 9.83 -7.31 17.00
C TYR A 65 9.19 -6.10 16.32
N LEU A 66 9.20 -6.13 15.00
CA LEU A 66 8.33 -5.33 14.17
C LEU A 66 7.11 -6.19 13.82
N ILE A 67 5.91 -5.72 14.15
CA ILE A 67 4.66 -6.42 13.90
C ILE A 67 4.02 -5.84 12.65
N PHE A 68 3.66 -6.71 11.72
CA PHE A 68 3.03 -6.37 10.45
C PHE A 68 1.58 -6.82 10.52
N LYS A 69 0.65 -5.89 10.30
CA LYS A 69 -0.78 -6.18 10.14
C LYS A 69 -1.28 -5.53 8.86
N LEU A 70 -1.50 -6.35 7.85
CA LEU A 70 -1.64 -5.91 6.46
C LEU A 70 -3.02 -6.27 5.94
N PRO A 71 -4.00 -5.34 5.98
CA PRO A 71 -5.32 -5.57 5.43
C PRO A 71 -5.30 -5.34 3.92
N PHE A 72 -5.90 -6.29 3.19
CA PHE A 72 -6.08 -6.28 1.75
C PHE A 72 -7.55 -6.48 1.42
N ASN A 73 -7.99 -5.84 0.34
CA ASN A 73 -9.31 -6.02 -0.24
C ASN A 73 -9.17 -6.65 -1.63
N LEU A 74 -10.10 -7.54 -1.99
CA LEU A 74 -10.04 -8.37 -3.19
C LEU A 74 -10.26 -7.53 -4.47
N HIS A 75 -11.14 -6.52 -4.45
CA HIS A 75 -11.35 -5.60 -5.57
C HIS A 75 -10.72 -4.21 -5.33
N GLY A 76 -9.46 -4.06 -5.72
CA GLY A 76 -8.73 -2.80 -5.58
C GLY A 76 -9.17 -1.64 -6.49
N PHE A 77 -10.17 -1.80 -7.37
CA PHE A 77 -10.55 -0.77 -8.36
C PHE A 77 -12.03 -0.75 -8.81
N ASP A 78 -12.92 -1.56 -8.24
CA ASP A 78 -14.34 -1.53 -8.63
C ASP A 78 -15.09 -0.41 -7.88
N CYS A 79 -15.13 0.78 -8.51
CA CYS A 79 -16.13 1.83 -8.35
C CYS A 79 -16.74 2.07 -6.95
N SER A 80 -15.92 2.18 -5.91
CA SER A 80 -16.34 2.62 -4.56
C SER A 80 -17.33 1.68 -3.85
N ALA A 81 -17.58 0.48 -4.37
CA ALA A 81 -18.33 -0.53 -3.63
C ALA A 81 -17.36 -1.23 -2.68
N PRO A 82 -17.54 -1.14 -1.34
CA PRO A 82 -16.72 -1.89 -0.42
C PRO A 82 -16.92 -3.36 -0.70
N ASP A 83 -15.90 -3.97 -1.30
CA ASP A 83 -15.80 -5.39 -1.36
C ASP A 83 -15.84 -5.91 0.08
N CYS A 84 -16.88 -6.68 0.40
CA CYS A 84 -17.03 -7.25 1.72
C CYS A 84 -16.07 -8.42 1.95
N TYR A 85 -15.09 -8.67 1.07
CA TYR A 85 -13.97 -9.57 1.33
C TYR A 85 -12.74 -8.80 1.83
N THR A 86 -12.28 -9.16 3.02
CA THR A 86 -11.02 -8.67 3.59
C THR A 86 -10.09 -9.83 3.87
N THR A 87 -8.86 -9.72 3.38
CA THR A 87 -7.75 -10.62 3.69
C THR A 87 -6.72 -9.88 4.56
N ILE A 88 -6.46 -10.36 5.77
CA ILE A 88 -5.46 -9.77 6.68
C ILE A 88 -4.26 -10.70 6.77
N LEU A 89 -3.07 -10.19 6.44
CA LEU A 89 -1.80 -10.87 6.62
C LEU A 89 -1.10 -10.33 7.88
N GLU A 90 -0.76 -11.23 8.81
CA GLU A 90 -0.08 -10.89 10.06
C GLU A 90 1.22 -11.68 10.21
N PHE A 91 2.32 -10.98 10.48
CA PHE A 91 3.60 -11.61 10.81
C PHE A 91 4.48 -10.66 11.63
N LYS A 92 5.62 -11.18 12.07
CA LYS A 92 6.62 -10.42 12.83
C LYS A 92 8.02 -10.69 12.31
N ILE A 93 8.87 -9.68 12.34
CA ILE A 93 10.30 -9.80 12.06
C ILE A 93 11.11 -9.25 13.24
N PRO A 94 12.35 -9.72 13.47
CA PRO A 94 13.19 -9.19 14.53
C PRO A 94 13.47 -7.69 14.35
N ASN A 95 13.24 -6.90 15.40
CA ASN A 95 13.69 -5.52 15.45
C ASN A 95 15.20 -5.53 15.75
N SER A 96 16.02 -5.34 14.71
CA SER A 96 17.47 -5.35 14.78
C SER A 96 18.03 -4.07 14.15
N SER A 97 19.14 -3.57 14.67
CA SER A 97 19.88 -2.45 14.09
C SER A 97 21.27 -2.93 13.66
N PRO A 98 21.59 -2.96 12.35
CA PRO A 98 20.75 -2.56 11.21
C PRO A 98 19.58 -3.53 10.95
N LEU A 99 18.50 -3.05 10.32
CA LEU A 99 17.32 -3.85 10.02
C LEU A 99 17.67 -5.01 9.10
N LYS A 100 17.53 -6.23 9.60
CA LYS A 100 17.71 -7.46 8.82
C LYS A 100 16.35 -8.00 8.38
N ILE A 101 16.11 -8.00 7.08
CA ILE A 101 14.92 -8.61 6.46
C ILE A 101 15.09 -10.15 6.51
N PRO A 102 14.24 -10.89 7.23
CA PRO A 102 14.41 -12.34 7.36
C PRO A 102 14.24 -13.06 6.04
N GLU A 103 15.03 -14.11 5.82
CA GLU A 103 14.88 -15.00 4.65
C GLU A 103 13.54 -15.73 4.62
N LYS A 104 12.91 -15.89 5.78
CA LYS A 104 11.62 -16.56 5.94
C LYS A 104 10.76 -15.84 6.95
N ILE A 105 9.46 -15.76 6.64
CA ILE A 105 8.44 -15.29 7.57
C ILE A 105 7.29 -16.29 7.60
N LYS A 106 6.75 -16.53 8.79
CA LYS A 106 5.48 -17.23 8.97
C LYS A 106 4.39 -16.18 9.00
N VAL A 107 3.47 -16.27 8.04
CA VAL A 107 2.35 -15.34 7.89
C VAL A 107 1.08 -16.05 8.30
N ASN A 108 0.36 -15.46 9.24
CA ASN A 108 -1.01 -15.84 9.56
C ASN A 108 -1.94 -15.07 8.63
N ILE A 109 -2.89 -15.76 8.03
CA ILE A 109 -3.83 -15.19 7.07
C ILE A 109 -5.23 -15.37 7.65
N THR A 110 -5.99 -14.28 7.70
CA THR A 110 -7.40 -14.27 8.06
C THR A 110 -8.20 -13.72 6.90
N GLU A 111 -9.15 -14.49 6.39
CA GLU A 111 -10.16 -14.00 5.45
C GLU A 111 -11.50 -13.87 6.14
N SER A 112 -12.18 -12.75 5.91
CA SER A 112 -13.44 -12.42 6.59
C SER A 112 -14.32 -11.50 5.75
N GLY A 113 -15.58 -11.38 6.18
CA GLY A 113 -16.55 -10.39 5.72
C GLY A 113 -17.81 -11.07 5.20
N CYS A 114 -18.09 -11.09 3.90
CA CYS A 114 -19.27 -11.80 3.35
C CYS A 114 -19.20 -13.34 3.43
N VAL A 115 -18.05 -13.89 3.82
CA VAL A 115 -17.88 -15.32 4.08
C VAL A 115 -17.54 -15.56 5.54
N LYS A 116 -17.82 -16.78 6.00
CA LYS A 116 -17.40 -17.25 7.33
C LYS A 116 -15.89 -17.06 7.47
N THR A 117 -15.47 -16.48 8.58
CA THR A 117 -14.06 -16.22 8.84
C THR A 117 -13.22 -17.49 8.74
N GLN A 118 -12.20 -17.45 7.90
CA GLN A 118 -11.24 -18.52 7.72
C GLN A 118 -9.86 -18.05 8.18
N LYS A 119 -9.10 -18.97 8.79
CA LYS A 119 -7.76 -18.69 9.29
C LYS A 119 -6.81 -19.82 8.92
N TRP A 120 -5.65 -19.46 8.38
CA TRP A 120 -4.58 -20.40 8.10
C TRP A 120 -3.22 -19.70 8.20
N SER A 121 -2.15 -20.43 7.92
CA SER A 121 -0.82 -19.85 7.86
C SER A 121 -0.01 -20.39 6.69
N GLY A 122 0.96 -19.60 6.25
CA GLY A 122 1.93 -19.96 5.22
C GLY A 122 3.33 -19.49 5.57
N GLU A 123 4.33 -20.26 5.15
CA GLU A 123 5.71 -19.78 5.10
C GLU A 123 5.91 -19.01 3.79
N PHE A 124 6.47 -17.81 3.89
CA PHE A 124 6.95 -17.05 2.76
C PHE A 124 8.47 -16.92 2.82
N LYS A 125 9.13 -17.16 1.70
CA LYS A 125 10.57 -17.03 1.53
C LYS A 125 10.90 -15.72 0.84
N LEU A 126 11.93 -15.03 1.29
CA LEU A 126 12.42 -13.80 0.69
C LEU A 126 13.00 -14.13 -0.69
N ILE A 127 12.47 -13.47 -1.72
CA ILE A 127 12.98 -13.61 -3.09
C ILE A 127 13.85 -12.42 -3.47
N LYS A 128 13.50 -11.23 -2.99
CA LYS A 128 14.25 -10.00 -3.30
C LYS A 128 14.12 -9.01 -2.16
N SER A 129 15.25 -8.39 -1.78
CA SER A 129 15.30 -7.28 -0.85
C SER A 129 16.31 -6.24 -1.34
N ASN A 130 15.88 -5.01 -1.52
CA ASN A 130 16.73 -3.85 -1.74
C ASN A 130 16.04 -2.58 -1.22
N LYS A 131 16.70 -1.42 -1.36
CA LYS A 131 16.18 -0.12 -0.88
C LYS A 131 14.81 0.28 -1.46
N GLN A 132 14.36 -0.33 -2.55
CA GLN A 132 13.14 0.03 -3.26
C GLN A 132 12.03 -1.03 -3.17
N LEU A 133 12.40 -2.29 -2.91
CA LEU A 133 11.50 -3.43 -3.03
C LEU A 133 11.88 -4.54 -2.05
N VAL A 134 10.88 -5.05 -1.34
CA VAL A 134 10.91 -6.36 -0.67
C VAL A 134 9.83 -7.23 -1.29
N ASN A 135 10.20 -8.46 -1.67
CA ASN A 135 9.31 -9.49 -2.20
C ASN A 135 9.47 -10.79 -1.43
N TYR A 136 8.35 -11.30 -0.93
CA TYR A 136 8.20 -12.60 -0.30
C TYR A 136 7.31 -13.51 -1.13
N TYR A 137 7.69 -14.78 -1.31
CA TYR A 137 6.91 -15.78 -2.04
C TYR A 137 6.62 -17.01 -1.18
N SER A 138 5.37 -17.48 -1.19
CA SER A 138 4.99 -18.76 -0.60
C SER A 138 4.75 -19.79 -1.70
N SER A 139 5.55 -20.86 -1.73
CA SER A 139 5.36 -21.94 -2.71
C SER A 139 4.08 -22.73 -2.47
N LYS A 140 3.71 -22.95 -1.21
CA LYS A 140 2.48 -23.69 -0.83
C LYS A 140 1.22 -22.92 -1.21
N LEU A 141 1.20 -21.61 -0.95
CA LEU A 141 0.05 -20.75 -1.29
C LEU A 141 0.10 -20.27 -2.75
N LYS A 142 1.25 -20.38 -3.41
CA LYS A 142 1.53 -19.80 -4.74
C LYS A 142 1.31 -18.29 -4.77
N SER A 143 1.65 -17.60 -3.68
CA SER A 143 1.34 -16.17 -3.48
C SER A 143 2.60 -15.33 -3.33
N ASN A 144 2.55 -14.07 -3.79
CA ASN A 144 3.62 -13.09 -3.60
C ASN A 144 3.14 -11.90 -2.76
N LEU A 145 4.00 -11.40 -1.87
CA LEU A 145 3.79 -10.22 -1.05
C LEU A 145 4.89 -9.19 -1.34
N TYR A 146 4.49 -8.01 -1.80
CA TYR A 146 5.39 -6.94 -2.20
C TYR A 146 5.23 -5.69 -1.33
N PHE A 147 6.37 -5.14 -0.92
CA PHE A 147 6.49 -3.82 -0.30
C PHE A 147 7.38 -2.95 -1.19
N THR A 148 6.97 -1.73 -1.44
CA THR A 148 7.78 -0.75 -2.17
C THR A 148 8.02 0.49 -1.33
N ARG A 149 9.14 1.16 -1.57
CA ARG A 149 9.47 2.42 -0.89
C ARG A 149 8.46 3.54 -1.16
N LYS A 150 7.76 3.48 -2.29
CA LYS A 150 6.69 4.42 -2.66
C LYS A 150 5.35 4.12 -1.97
N GLY A 151 5.34 3.33 -0.89
CA GLY A 151 4.13 3.00 -0.16
C GLY A 151 3.18 2.02 -0.86
N ARG A 152 3.62 1.31 -1.90
CA ARG A 152 2.78 0.22 -2.46
C ARG A 152 2.89 -1.01 -1.59
N LEU A 153 1.73 -1.59 -1.27
CA LEU A 153 1.56 -2.86 -0.59
C LEU A 153 0.65 -3.73 -1.46
N ILE A 154 1.21 -4.83 -1.98
CA ILE A 154 0.54 -5.63 -3.01
C ILE A 154 0.63 -7.09 -2.63
N TYR A 155 -0.51 -7.78 -2.64
CA TYR A 155 -0.58 -9.21 -2.44
C TYR A 155 -1.18 -9.85 -3.69
N PHE A 156 -0.40 -10.70 -4.36
CA PHE A 156 -0.92 -11.54 -5.42
C PHE A 156 -1.29 -12.89 -4.78
N PRO A 157 -2.57 -13.16 -4.49
CA PRO A 157 -3.00 -14.51 -4.16
C PRO A 157 -2.79 -15.40 -5.39
N HIS A 158 -2.55 -16.68 -5.17
CA HIS A 158 -2.63 -17.76 -6.16
C HIS A 158 -2.27 -17.36 -7.60
N GLU A 159 -1.04 -17.74 -8.00
CA GLU A 159 -0.45 -17.54 -9.33
C GLU A 159 0.46 -16.32 -9.46
N LYS A 160 1.74 -16.55 -9.18
CA LYS A 160 2.85 -16.29 -10.12
C LYS A 160 4.11 -16.95 -9.55
N THR A 161 4.61 -17.95 -10.26
CA THR A 161 5.82 -18.72 -9.90
C THR A 161 7.12 -17.90 -9.98
N PHE A 162 7.05 -16.62 -10.36
CA PHE A 162 8.21 -15.76 -10.55
C PHE A 162 8.08 -14.42 -9.83
N SER A 163 9.19 -13.98 -9.22
CA SER A 163 9.34 -12.64 -8.69
C SER A 163 9.25 -11.61 -9.82
N ILE A 164 8.32 -10.66 -9.68
CA ILE A 164 8.11 -9.59 -10.65
C ILE A 164 9.08 -8.44 -10.33
N SER A 165 9.74 -7.89 -11.35
CA SER A 165 10.58 -6.68 -11.17
C SER A 165 9.73 -5.47 -10.80
N LEU A 166 10.32 -4.47 -10.13
CA LEU A 166 9.60 -3.22 -9.80
C LEU A 166 9.04 -2.52 -11.04
N GLN A 167 9.81 -2.45 -12.14
CA GLN A 167 9.34 -1.90 -13.41
C GLN A 167 8.15 -2.67 -13.98
N LYS A 168 8.14 -4.00 -13.84
CA LYS A 168 7.01 -4.82 -14.31
C LYS A 168 5.80 -4.68 -13.39
N LEU A 169 6.00 -4.54 -12.08
CA LEU A 169 4.93 -4.17 -11.14
C LEU A 169 4.34 -2.80 -11.50
N ASP A 170 5.18 -1.80 -11.76
CA ASP A 170 4.75 -0.45 -12.15
C ASP A 170 3.91 -0.50 -13.43
N LYS A 171 4.35 -1.26 -14.45
CA LYS A 171 3.59 -1.47 -15.68
C LYS A 171 2.26 -2.20 -15.45
N ILE A 172 2.25 -3.22 -14.59
CA ILE A 172 1.00 -3.92 -14.23
C ILE A 172 0.04 -2.93 -13.60
N LEU A 173 0.50 -2.15 -12.62
CA LEU A 173 -0.36 -1.21 -11.89
C LEU A 173 -0.84 -0.02 -12.74
N GLN A 174 0.00 0.48 -13.64
CA GLN A 174 -0.37 1.58 -14.55
C GLN A 174 -1.38 1.13 -15.62
N ASN A 175 -1.31 -0.13 -16.04
CA ASN A 175 -2.19 -0.71 -17.07
C ASN A 175 -3.24 -1.64 -16.45
N LEU A 176 -3.52 -1.50 -15.16
CA LEU A 176 -4.58 -2.25 -14.49
C LEU A 176 -5.91 -1.82 -15.09
N ASN A 177 -6.33 -2.53 -16.13
CA ASN A 177 -7.73 -2.64 -16.49
C ASN A 177 -8.27 -3.82 -15.68
N PRO A 178 -9.20 -3.60 -14.72
CA PRO A 178 -9.78 -4.66 -13.88
C PRO A 178 -10.26 -5.86 -14.69
N ASP A 179 -10.73 -5.63 -15.92
CA ASP A 179 -11.31 -6.64 -16.80
C ASP A 179 -10.26 -7.50 -17.54
N LYS A 180 -8.96 -7.19 -17.43
CA LYS A 180 -7.91 -7.79 -18.27
C LYS A 180 -6.76 -8.44 -17.51
N LEU A 181 -6.75 -8.39 -16.18
CA LEU A 181 -5.63 -8.90 -15.37
C LEU A 181 -6.07 -10.05 -14.46
N GLU A 182 -5.81 -11.28 -14.86
CA GLU A 182 -5.96 -12.45 -13.99
C GLU A 182 -4.58 -13.03 -13.59
N PRO A 183 -4.34 -13.32 -12.29
CA PRO A 183 -5.14 -12.89 -11.14
C PRO A 183 -4.96 -11.40 -10.84
N VAL A 184 -6.05 -10.75 -10.41
CA VAL A 184 -6.05 -9.37 -9.90
C VAL A 184 -5.31 -9.33 -8.55
N PRO A 185 -4.33 -8.44 -8.35
CA PRO A 185 -3.70 -8.29 -7.04
C PRO A 185 -4.67 -7.70 -6.02
N TYR A 186 -4.58 -8.19 -4.78
CA TYR A 186 -5.23 -7.53 -3.67
C TYR A 186 -4.40 -6.33 -3.23
N LEU A 187 -5.09 -5.22 -2.97
CA LEU A 187 -4.50 -3.96 -2.57
C LEU A 187 -5.02 -3.53 -1.20
N SER A 188 -4.25 -2.73 -0.48
CA SER A 188 -4.66 -2.19 0.81
C SER A 188 -5.28 -0.80 0.65
N THR A 189 -6.52 -0.62 1.07
CA THR A 189 -7.17 0.71 1.08
C THR A 189 -6.38 1.73 1.91
N ILE A 190 -5.72 1.27 2.98
CA ILE A 190 -4.83 2.11 3.80
C ILE A 190 -3.68 2.69 2.98
N MET A 191 -3.23 1.98 1.95
CA MET A 191 -2.13 2.44 1.08
C MET A 191 -2.60 3.15 -0.19
N THR A 192 -3.88 3.05 -0.57
CA THR A 192 -4.43 3.72 -1.75
C THR A 192 -5.11 5.06 -1.45
N THR A 193 -5.52 5.31 -0.20
CA THR A 193 -6.04 6.60 0.26
C THR A 193 -4.96 7.68 0.27
N MET A 194 -5.32 8.89 -0.16
CA MET A 194 -4.44 10.07 -0.18
C MET A 194 -4.57 10.91 1.10
N GLU A 195 -5.62 10.66 1.88
CA GLU A 195 -6.03 11.40 3.06
C GLU A 195 -5.20 11.01 4.29
N TYR A 196 -4.07 11.69 4.50
CA TYR A 196 -3.18 11.45 5.62
C TYR A 196 -3.80 11.84 6.97
N GLU A 197 -4.88 12.64 6.99
CA GLU A 197 -5.63 12.94 8.20
C GLU A 197 -6.09 11.67 8.93
N LEU A 198 -6.35 10.57 8.20
CA LEU A 198 -6.81 9.29 8.74
C LEU A 198 -5.77 8.56 9.61
N PHE A 199 -4.52 9.03 9.59
CA PHE A 199 -3.39 8.41 10.32
C PHE A 199 -2.84 9.30 11.43
N ILE A 200 -3.30 10.56 11.50
CA ILE A 200 -2.98 11.47 12.60
C ILE A 200 -3.89 11.12 13.76
N ASN A 201 -3.31 10.85 14.93
CA ASN A 201 -3.99 10.48 16.17
C ASN A 201 -4.75 9.15 16.13
N LYS A 202 -3.98 8.06 16.07
CA LYS A 202 -4.38 6.79 16.68
C LYS A 202 -3.45 6.54 17.87
N GLU A 203 -3.73 7.25 18.96
CA GLU A 203 -3.26 6.84 20.30
C GLU A 203 -3.94 5.54 20.72
#